data_AF-A0A7K3H790-F1
#
_entry.id   AF-A0A7K3H790-F1
#
_cell.length_a   1.000
_cell.length_b   1.000
_cell.length_c   1.000
_cell.angle_alpha   90.00
_cell.angle_beta   90.00
_cell.angle_gamma   90.00
#
_symmetry.space_group_name_H-M   'P 1'
#
loop_
_entity.id
_entity.type
_entity.pdbx_description
1 polymer ?
#
loop_
_entity_poly.entity_id
_entity_poly.type
_entity_poly.pdbx_seq_one_letter_code
_entity_poly.pdbx_strand_id
1 'polypeptide(L)'
;MLIGELAESPRGWSLTARQELHPDQFQDLHFLLKHLAAHTGTPGPIGQLRFLEHHVPDLIVPAEDGGVTRLPLTAPSPGAAVPFLADLG
;
A
#
# COMPACT_ATOMS: atom_id res chain seq x y z
N MET A 1 6.88 12.73 10.14
CA MET A 1 6.54 13.88 9.26
C MET A 1 5.81 13.33 8.05
N LEU A 2 4.59 13.78 7.77
CA LEU A 2 3.87 13.41 6.54
C LEU A 2 4.45 14.22 5.38
N ILE A 3 4.95 13.54 4.36
CA ILE A 3 5.32 14.16 3.09
C ILE A 3 4.33 13.63 2.05
N GLY A 4 3.55 14.53 1.45
CA GLY A 4 2.59 14.20 0.41
C GLY A 4 2.70 15.18 -0.75
N GLU A 5 2.65 14.66 -1.97
CA GLU A 5 2.57 15.43 -3.20
C GLU A 5 1.32 15.00 -3.97
N LEU A 6 0.51 15.98 -4.36
CA LEU A 6 -0.62 15.79 -5.26
C LEU A 6 -0.29 16.53 -6.56
N ALA A 7 -0.20 15.79 -7.65
CA ALA A 7 0.16 16.32 -8.96
C ALA A 7 -0.91 15.99 -10.00
N GLU A 8 -1.14 16.91 -10.93
CA GLU A 8 -1.94 16.64 -12.12
C GLU A 8 -1.17 15.72 -13.08
N SER A 9 -1.88 14.84 -13.75
CA SER A 9 -1.36 13.89 -14.74
C SER A 9 -2.30 13.84 -15.94
N PRO A 10 -1.87 13.32 -17.10
CA PRO A 10 -2.73 13.17 -18.27
C PRO A 10 -3.99 12.32 -18.06
N ARG A 11 -4.07 11.56 -16.96
CA ARG A 11 -5.19 10.67 -16.61
C ARG A 11 -5.93 11.09 -15.33
N GLY A 12 -5.76 12.34 -14.89
CA GLY A 12 -6.35 12.85 -13.65
C GLY A 12 -5.28 13.18 -12.63
N TRP A 13 -5.47 12.81 -11.37
CA TRP A 13 -4.56 13.18 -10.28
C TRP A 13 -3.71 12.00 -9.82
N SER A 14 -2.47 12.27 -9.43
CA SER A 14 -1.58 11.32 -8.77
C SER A 14 -1.25 11.81 -7.37
N LEU A 15 -1.46 10.95 -6.37
CA LEU A 15 -1.08 11.19 -4.98
C LEU A 15 0.11 10.31 -4.63
N THR A 16 1.21 10.92 -4.19
CA THR A 16 2.36 10.23 -3.61
C THR A 16 2.48 10.66 -2.16
N ALA A 17 2.46 9.72 -1.22
CA ALA A 17 2.62 10.02 0.20
C ALA A 17 3.62 9.07 0.86
N ARG A 18 4.41 9.59 1.81
CA ARG A 18 5.29 8.83 2.68
C ARG A 18 5.05 9.24 4.12
N GLN A 19 4.77 8.26 4.96
CA GLN A 19 4.48 8.46 6.37
C GLN A 19 5.00 7.29 7.20
N GLU A 20 5.48 7.60 8.40
CA GLU A 20 5.69 6.62 9.48
C GLU A 20 4.40 6.54 10.30
N LEU A 21 3.92 5.33 10.53
CA LEU A 21 2.65 5.06 11.20
C LEU A 21 2.89 4.09 12.35
N HIS A 22 2.18 4.30 13.46
CA HIS A 22 2.10 3.31 14.52
C HIS A 22 1.16 2.16 14.08
N PRO A 23 1.40 0.89 14.47
CA PRO A 23 0.53 -0.22 14.11
C PRO A 23 -0.96 -0.01 14.42
N ASP A 24 -1.28 0.71 15.49
CA ASP A 24 -2.67 1.07 15.85
C ASP A 24 -3.41 1.84 14.73
N GLN A 25 -2.67 2.47 13.81
CA GLN A 25 -3.23 3.26 12.70
C GLN A 25 -3.43 2.42 11.43
N PHE A 26 -3.08 1.13 11.42
CA PHE A 26 -3.17 0.30 10.22
C PHE A 26 -4.60 0.03 9.77
N GLN A 27 -5.57 0.02 10.69
CA GLN A 27 -6.99 -0.02 10.33
C GLN A 27 -7.41 1.21 9.51
N ASP A 28 -7.03 2.41 9.97
CA ASP A 28 -7.33 3.67 9.26
C ASP A 28 -6.61 3.73 7.91
N LEU A 29 -5.35 3.30 7.86
CA LEU A 29 -4.60 3.17 6.61
C LEU A 29 -5.29 2.21 5.65
N HIS A 30 -5.73 1.05 6.12
CA HIS A 30 -6.44 0.07 5.29
C HIS A 30 -7.73 0.66 4.71
N PHE A 31 -8.50 1.40 5.52
CA PHE A 31 -9.72 2.07 5.06
C PHE A 31 -9.43 3.11 3.97
N LEU A 32 -8.38 3.93 4.16
CA LEU A 32 -7.95 4.91 3.16
C LEU A 32 -7.48 4.23 1.87
N LEU A 33 -6.64 3.19 1.97
CA LEU A 33 -6.13 2.46 0.82
C LEU A 33 -7.24 1.80 0.01
N LYS A 34 -8.27 1.25 0.66
CA LYS A 34 -9.45 0.71 -0.05
C LYS A 34 -10.17 1.78 -0.86
N HIS A 35 -10.35 2.98 -0.29
CA HIS A 35 -10.95 4.09 -1.03
C HIS A 35 -10.09 4.50 -2.23
N LEU A 36 -8.78 4.64 -2.05
CA LEU A 36 -7.87 5.02 -3.14
C LEU A 36 -7.78 3.93 -4.22
N ALA A 37 -7.75 2.65 -3.82
CA ALA A 37 -7.66 1.51 -4.73
C ALA A 37 -8.89 1.40 -5.65
N ALA A 38 -10.09 1.74 -5.17
CA ALA A 38 -11.30 1.77 -5.99
C ALA A 38 -11.24 2.81 -7.13
N HIS A 39 -10.33 3.79 -7.04
CA HIS A 39 -10.17 4.87 -8.01
C HIS A 39 -8.84 4.82 -8.75
N THR A 40 -7.99 3.81 -8.52
CA THR A 40 -6.73 3.66 -9.25
C THR A 40 -6.96 3.02 -10.61
N GLY A 41 -6.58 3.70 -11.68
CA GLY A 41 -6.49 3.12 -13.03
C GLY A 41 -5.12 2.49 -13.32
N THR A 42 -4.21 2.52 -12.36
CA THR A 42 -2.81 2.10 -12.54
C THR A 42 -2.70 0.58 -12.36
N PRO A 43 -2.25 -0.16 -13.38
CA PRO A 43 -1.97 -1.58 -13.22
C PRO A 43 -0.75 -1.80 -12.31
N GLY A 44 -0.85 -2.75 -11.39
CA GLY A 44 0.25 -3.15 -10.51
C GLY A 44 0.20 -2.57 -9.09
N PRO A 45 1.31 -2.62 -8.34
CA PRO A 45 1.38 -2.13 -6.97
C PRO A 45 1.09 -0.63 -6.87
N ILE A 46 0.35 -0.24 -5.83
CA ILE A 46 -0.04 1.15 -5.53
C ILE A 46 0.73 1.76 -4.36
N GLY A 47 1.61 0.99 -3.72
CA GLY A 47 2.39 1.47 -2.59
C GLY A 47 3.32 0.41 -2.01
N GLN A 48 4.01 0.79 -0.94
CA GLN A 48 4.95 -0.05 -0.21
C GLN A 48 4.76 0.15 1.28
N LEU A 49 4.79 -0.95 2.05
CA LEU A 49 4.82 -0.93 3.51
C LEU A 49 6.15 -1.52 3.97
N ARG A 50 6.89 -0.78 4.80
CA ARG A 50 8.18 -1.24 5.32
C ARG A 50 8.20 -1.11 6.83
N PHE A 51 8.52 -2.21 7.50
CA PHE A 51 8.80 -2.24 8.93
C PHE A 51 10.22 -1.75 9.20
N LEU A 52 10.46 -1.23 10.39
CA LEU A 52 11.79 -0.73 10.75
C LEU A 52 12.82 -1.87 10.77
N GLU A 53 12.38 -3.05 11.23
CA GLU A 53 13.15 -4.28 11.40
C GLU A 53 13.43 -4.98 10.06
N HIS A 54 12.70 -4.63 8.99
CA HIS A 54 12.80 -5.25 7.68
C HIS A 54 13.33 -4.27 6.63
N HIS A 55 14.43 -4.64 5.96
CA HIS A 55 14.99 -3.81 4.90
C HIS A 55 14.21 -3.88 3.58
N VAL A 56 13.44 -4.96 3.37
CA VAL A 56 12.64 -5.16 2.15
C VAL A 56 11.17 -4.83 2.46
N PRO A 57 10.51 -3.96 1.66
CA PRO A 57 9.10 -3.63 1.87
C PRO A 57 8.17 -4.71 1.31
N ASP A 58 6.98 -4.79 1.88
CA ASP A 58 5.84 -5.42 1.22
C ASP A 58 5.28 -4.49 0.15
N LEU A 59 4.84 -5.04 -0.97
CA LEU A 59 4.09 -4.28 -1.97
C LEU A 59 2.61 -4.24 -1.60
N ILE A 60 1.97 -3.09 -1.76
CA ILE A 60 0.53 -2.91 -1.60
C ILE A 60 -0.10 -3.05 -2.98
N VAL A 61 -1.03 -3.99 -3.15
CA VAL A 61 -1.63 -4.32 -4.45
C VAL A 61 -3.15 -4.25 -4.37
N PRO A 62 -3.84 -3.62 -5.33
CA PRO A 62 -5.30 -3.70 -5.43
C PRO A 62 -5.75 -5.14 -5.66
N ALA A 63 -6.82 -5.56 -4.98
CA ALA A 63 -7.45 -6.85 -5.22
C ALA A 63 -8.59 -6.73 -6.25
N GLU A 64 -8.92 -7.83 -6.92
CA GLU A 64 -9.99 -7.86 -7.94
C GLU A 64 -11.38 -7.54 -7.36
N ASP A 65 -11.57 -7.75 -6.06
CA ASP A 65 -12.81 -7.47 -5.33
C ASP A 65 -12.92 -6.02 -4.81
N GLY A 66 -12.00 -5.14 -5.21
CA GLY A 66 -11.91 -3.76 -4.72
C GLY A 66 -11.29 -3.64 -3.32
N GLY A 67 -10.75 -4.74 -2.78
CA GLY A 67 -9.91 -4.75 -1.58
C GLY A 67 -8.47 -4.36 -1.85
N VAL A 68 -7.63 -4.53 -0.82
CA VAL A 68 -6.19 -4.30 -0.89
C VAL A 68 -5.49 -5.47 -0.20
N THR A 69 -4.44 -5.99 -0.83
CA THR A 69 -3.58 -7.04 -0.27
C THR A 69 -2.16 -6.54 -0.12
N ARG A 70 -1.38 -7.22 0.72
CA ARG A 70 0.07 -7.08 0.75
C ARG A 70 0.71 -8.26 0.04
N LEU A 71 1.73 -7.98 -0.74
CA LEU A 71 2.58 -8.98 -1.37
C LEU A 71 3.97 -8.88 -0.73
N PRO A 72 4.30 -9.79 0.20
CA PRO A 72 5.61 -9.81 0.83
C PRO A 72 6.71 -10.03 -0.21
N LEU A 73 7.73 -9.18 -0.20
CA LEU A 73 8.91 -9.37 -1.03
C LEU A 73 9.95 -10.16 -0.24
N THR A 74 9.98 -11.47 -0.45
CA THR A 74 11.11 -12.32 -0.03
C THR A 74 12.10 -12.45 -1.19
N ALA A 75 13.40 -12.35 -0.94
CA ALA A 75 14.37 -12.75 -1.96
C ALA A 75 14.35 -14.29 -2.09
N PRO A 76 14.35 -14.89 -3.31
CA PRO A 76 14.51 -14.27 -4.63
C PRO A 76 13.19 -14.00 -5.40
N SER A 77 12.01 -14.27 -4.83
CA SER A 77 10.70 -14.10 -5.49
C SER A 77 9.61 -13.62 -4.53
N PRO A 78 8.63 -12.82 -4.99
CA PRO A 78 7.49 -12.42 -4.17
C PRO A 78 6.80 -13.62 -3.53
N GLY A 79 6.37 -13.48 -2.28
CA GLY A 79 5.55 -14.46 -1.58
C GLY A 79 4.12 -14.51 -2.12
N ALA A 80 3.25 -15.30 -1.49
CA ALA A 80 1.82 -15.24 -1.78
C ALA A 80 1.23 -13.90 -1.29
N ALA A 81 0.23 -13.38 -2.00
CA ALA A 81 -0.52 -12.22 -1.52
C ALA A 81 -1.26 -12.60 -0.22
N VAL A 82 -1.16 -11.74 0.79
CA VAL A 82 -1.82 -11.89 2.08
C VAL A 82 -2.83 -10.75 2.30
N PRO A 83 -3.89 -10.96 3.10
CA PRO A 83 -4.77 -9.88 3.50
C PRO A 83 -3.97 -8.71 4.07
N PHE A 84 -4.37 -7.47 3.77
CA PHE A 84 -3.60 -6.31 4.17
C PHE A 84 -3.26 -6.30 5.68
N LEU A 85 -4.22 -6.64 6.55
CA LEU A 85 -4.01 -6.63 8.00
C LEU A 85 -3.40 -7.90 8.60
N ALA A 86 -3.12 -8.93 7.79
CA ALA A 86 -2.59 -10.20 8.32
C ALA A 86 -1.23 -9.99 9.01
N ASP A 87 -1.03 -10.52 10.21
CA ASP A 87 0.27 -10.43 10.91
C ASP A 87 0.76 -8.99 11.20
N LEU A 88 -0.13 -7.99 11.15
CA LEU A 88 0.15 -6.58 11.49
C LEU A 88 -0.16 -6.21 12.95
N GLY A 89 -0.14 -7.20 13.86
CA GLY A 89 -0.48 -7.03 15.29
C GLY A 89 0.67 -6.46 16.11
#